data_AF-A0A8X8YMF4-F1
#
_entry.id   AF-A0A8X8YMF4-F1
#
_cell.length_a   1.000
_cell.length_b   1.000
_cell.length_c   1.000
_cell.angle_alpha   90.00
_cell.angle_beta   90.00
_cell.angle_gamma   90.00
#
_symmetry.space_group_name_H-M   'P 1'
#
loop_
_entity.id
_entity.type
_entity.pdbx_description
1 polymer ?
#
loop_
_entity_poly.entity_id
_entity_poly.type
_entity_poly.pdbx_seq_one_letter_code
_entity_poly.pdbx_strand_id
1 'polypeptide(L)'
;MNRPGDWSCRSCQHHNFQRRESCQRCGGRKPGAEFITGPDVRRGDWYCAVANCGAHNFASRSTCFTCGATKDERGLDSDLTRGRGRAAAWKSGDWICTRYACNEHNFASRMECFRCNAPRQTTDNSFF
;
A
#
# COMPACT_ATOMS: atom_id res chain seq x y z
N MET A 1 0.63 35.77 4.35
CA MET A 1 1.33 35.89 3.06
C MET A 1 1.40 34.50 2.46
N ASN A 2 0.81 34.28 1.29
CA ASN A 2 0.83 32.98 0.62
C ASN A 2 2.23 32.75 0.07
N ARG A 3 2.88 31.66 0.49
CA ARG A 3 4.14 31.23 -0.14
C ARG A 3 3.82 30.50 -1.44
N PRO A 4 4.67 30.61 -2.47
CA PRO A 4 4.57 29.74 -3.64
C PRO A 4 4.53 28.27 -3.19
N GLY A 5 3.53 27.51 -3.65
CA GLY A 5 3.33 26.10 -3.30
C GLY A 5 2.28 25.84 -2.21
N ASP A 6 1.89 26.85 -1.43
CA ASP A 6 0.74 26.73 -0.54
C ASP A 6 -0.56 26.56 -1.33
N TRP A 7 -1.53 25.84 -0.77
CA TRP A 7 -2.75 25.45 -1.49
C TRP A 7 -4.01 25.69 -0.67
N SER A 8 -5.08 26.11 -1.34
CA SER A 8 -6.40 26.26 -0.74
C SER A 8 -7.23 25.00 -0.94
N CYS A 9 -7.83 24.49 0.14
CA CYS A 9 -8.65 23.29 0.08
C CYS A 9 -9.92 23.52 -0.75
N ARG A 10 -10.17 22.68 -1.77
CA ARG A 10 -11.39 22.79 -2.59
C ARG A 10 -12.68 22.52 -1.80
N SER A 11 -12.61 21.72 -0.73
CA SER A 11 -13.80 21.35 0.05
C SER A 11 -14.22 22.38 1.09
N CYS A 12 -13.26 23.07 1.73
CA CYS A 12 -13.56 23.99 2.84
C CYS A 12 -12.86 25.35 2.73
N GLN A 13 -12.17 25.60 1.61
CA GLN A 13 -11.42 26.83 1.31
C GLN A 13 -10.34 27.19 2.34
N HIS A 14 -9.99 26.28 3.24
CA HIS A 14 -8.92 26.49 4.20
C HIS A 14 -7.55 26.52 3.50
N HIS A 15 -6.72 27.49 3.85
CA HIS A 15 -5.33 27.59 3.38
C HIS A 15 -4.45 26.54 4.05
N ASN A 16 -3.65 25.82 3.27
CA ASN A 16 -2.74 24.79 3.76
C ASN A 16 -1.33 25.07 3.25
N PHE A 17 -0.34 24.78 4.09
CA PHE A 17 1.06 24.88 3.70
C PHE A 17 1.43 23.84 2.64
N GLN A 18 2.37 24.18 1.75
CA GLN A 18 2.78 23.32 0.63
C GLN A 18 3.07 21.85 0.99
N ARG A 19 3.63 21.63 2.20
CA ARG A 19 4.06 20.33 2.75
C ARG A 19 2.92 19.42 3.20
N ARG A 20 1.70 19.95 3.22
CA ARG A 20 0.51 19.20 3.66
C ARG A 20 -0.10 18.51 2.46
N GLU A 21 -0.23 17.19 2.53
CA GLU A 21 -0.93 16.39 1.51
C GLU A 21 -2.45 16.33 1.75
N SER A 22 -2.88 16.66 2.97
CA SER A 22 -4.29 16.73 3.38
C SER A 22 -4.59 18.02 4.10
N CYS A 23 -5.85 18.46 4.03
CA CYS A 23 -6.29 19.72 4.59
C CYS A 23 -6.26 19.64 6.11
N GLN A 24 -5.63 20.62 6.75
CA GLN A 24 -5.55 20.71 8.21
C GLN A 24 -6.93 20.81 8.87
N ARG A 25 -7.91 21.40 8.19
CA ARG A 25 -9.25 21.62 8.76
C ARG A 25 -10.21 20.46 8.54
N CYS A 26 -10.24 19.87 7.34
CA CYS A 26 -11.25 18.87 6.98
C CYS A 26 -10.68 17.54 6.46
N GLY A 27 -9.35 17.39 6.39
CA GLY A 27 -8.70 16.21 5.82
C GLY A 27 -8.78 16.08 4.29
N GLY A 28 -9.47 16.99 3.60
CA GLY A 28 -9.60 16.98 2.14
C GLY A 28 -8.25 17.03 1.42
N ARG A 29 -8.11 16.27 0.34
CA ARG A 29 -6.87 16.14 -0.44
C ARG A 29 -6.40 17.43 -1.11
N LYS A 30 -5.07 17.57 -1.27
CA LYS A 30 -4.45 18.68 -2.01
C LYS A 30 -4.91 18.72 -3.48
N PRO A 31 -5.43 19.85 -3.98
CA PRO A 31 -5.80 20.00 -5.37
C PRO A 31 -4.56 20.18 -6.25
N GLY A 32 -4.52 19.48 -7.39
CA GLY A 32 -3.32 19.45 -8.24
C GLY A 32 -2.30 18.39 -7.81
N ALA A 33 -2.60 17.58 -6.78
CA ALA A 33 -2.21 16.18 -6.81
C ALA A 33 -3.03 15.50 -7.93
N GLU A 34 -2.71 15.88 -9.17
CA GLU A 34 -2.93 15.05 -10.36
C GLU A 34 -2.50 13.65 -9.97
N PHE A 35 -3.28 12.65 -10.35
CA PHE A 35 -3.05 11.24 -10.07
C PHE A 35 -1.60 10.87 -10.36
N ILE A 36 -0.73 11.02 -9.36
CA ILE A 36 0.61 10.48 -9.41
C ILE A 36 0.33 8.99 -9.30
N THR A 37 0.24 8.36 -10.46
CA THR A 37 0.83 7.06 -10.72
C THR A 37 2.24 7.12 -10.14
N GLY A 38 2.33 7.01 -8.82
CA GLY A 38 3.60 6.85 -8.16
C GLY A 38 4.17 5.54 -8.71
N PRO A 39 5.49 5.46 -8.93
CA PRO A 39 6.14 4.18 -9.22
C PRO A 39 5.86 3.10 -8.17
N ASP A 40 5.24 3.45 -7.03
CA ASP A 40 4.90 2.59 -5.91
C ASP A 40 3.49 1.96 -5.93
N VAL A 41 2.60 2.32 -6.88
CA VAL A 41 1.27 1.67 -6.98
C VAL A 41 1.43 0.38 -7.78
N ARG A 42 1.48 -0.75 -7.08
CA ARG A 42 1.70 -2.06 -7.72
C ARG A 42 0.42 -2.55 -8.40
N ARG A 43 0.60 -3.42 -9.40
CA ARG A 43 -0.52 -4.14 -10.03
C ARG A 43 -1.36 -4.84 -8.96
N GLY A 44 -2.65 -4.49 -8.89
CA GLY A 44 -3.61 -5.06 -7.94
C GLY A 44 -3.87 -4.22 -6.70
N ASP A 45 -3.01 -3.23 -6.40
CA ASP A 45 -3.28 -2.22 -5.38
C ASP A 45 -4.54 -1.43 -5.77
N TRP A 46 -5.33 -1.02 -4.79
CA TRP A 46 -6.65 -0.43 -5.02
C TRP A 46 -6.93 0.72 -4.08
N TYR A 47 -7.60 1.74 -4.60
CA TYR A 47 -8.06 2.87 -3.80
C TYR A 47 -9.46 2.60 -3.28
N CYS A 48 -9.68 2.91 -2.02
CA CYS A 48 -10.99 2.76 -1.41
C CYS A 48 -12.01 3.69 -2.09
N ALA A 49 -13.07 3.09 -2.64
CA ALA A 49 -14.12 3.80 -3.35
C ALA A 49 -15.16 4.46 -2.43
N VAL A 50 -15.08 4.24 -1.11
CA VAL A 50 -15.97 4.90 -0.15
C VAL A 50 -15.76 6.40 -0.20
N ALA A 51 -16.87 7.13 -0.32
CA ALA A 51 -16.88 8.58 -0.32
C ALA A 51 -16.10 9.11 0.89
N ASN A 52 -15.18 10.03 0.64
CA ASN A 52 -14.28 10.62 1.64
C ASN A 52 -13.23 9.68 2.27
N CYS A 53 -13.07 8.44 1.79
CA CYS A 53 -11.97 7.57 2.20
C CYS A 53 -10.76 7.71 1.26
N GLY A 54 -10.86 7.22 0.02
CA GLY A 54 -9.78 7.32 -0.98
C GLY A 54 -8.45 6.68 -0.58
N ALA A 55 -8.42 5.87 0.47
CA ALA A 55 -7.19 5.28 1.00
C ALA A 55 -6.59 4.26 0.02
N HIS A 56 -5.29 4.29 -0.18
CA HIS A 56 -4.56 3.32 -0.98
C HIS A 56 -4.37 2.01 -0.21
N ASN A 57 -4.78 0.89 -0.79
CA ASN A 57 -4.65 -0.43 -0.19
C ASN A 57 -3.77 -1.31 -1.06
N PHE A 58 -2.89 -2.09 -0.42
CA PHE A 58 -2.10 -3.09 -1.13
C PHE A 58 -2.98 -4.19 -1.73
N ALA A 59 -2.53 -4.77 -2.84
CA ALA A 59 -3.23 -5.83 -3.57
C ALA A 59 -3.64 -7.02 -2.72
N SER A 60 -2.90 -7.29 -1.64
CA SER A 60 -3.19 -8.36 -0.68
C SER A 60 -4.38 -8.08 0.23
N ARG A 61 -4.88 -6.84 0.29
CA ARG A 61 -6.00 -6.48 1.15
C ARG A 61 -7.32 -6.61 0.40
N SER A 62 -8.25 -7.38 0.97
CA SER A 62 -9.64 -7.47 0.51
C SER A 62 -10.53 -6.36 1.08
N THR A 63 -10.08 -5.70 2.15
CA THR A 63 -10.80 -4.61 2.83
C THR A 63 -9.89 -3.40 3.07
N CYS A 64 -10.49 -2.22 3.10
CA CYS A 64 -9.80 -0.96 3.28
C CYS A 64 -9.19 -0.92 4.69
N PHE A 65 -7.90 -0.62 4.81
CA PHE A 65 -7.24 -0.54 6.12
C PHE A 65 -7.79 0.59 7.00
N THR A 66 -8.42 1.60 6.40
CA THR A 66 -8.97 2.76 7.11
C THR A 66 -10.43 2.57 7.52
N CYS A 67 -11.29 2.14 6.60
CA CYS A 67 -12.74 2.11 6.84
C CYS A 67 -13.37 0.70 6.78
N GLY A 68 -12.57 -0.34 6.50
CA GLY A 68 -13.06 -1.72 6.42
C GLY A 68 -13.90 -2.06 5.19
N ALA A 69 -14.19 -1.09 4.32
CA ALA A 69 -14.95 -1.33 3.09
C ALA A 69 -14.26 -2.34 2.19
N THR A 70 -15.03 -3.18 1.53
CA THR A 70 -14.51 -4.19 0.61
C THR A 70 -13.97 -3.55 -0.67
N LYS A 71 -13.01 -4.24 -1.30
CA LYS A 71 -12.59 -3.95 -2.66
C LYS A 71 -13.76 -4.26 -3.61
N ASP A 72 -14.69 -3.32 -3.76
CA ASP A 72 -15.87 -3.53 -4.60
C ASP A 72 -15.48 -3.71 -6.07
N GLU A 73 -16.02 -4.78 -6.66
CA GLU A 73 -15.71 -5.30 -7.99
C GLU A 73 -16.29 -4.46 -9.14
N ARG A 74 -16.10 -3.15 -9.12
CA ARG A 74 -16.47 -2.26 -10.24
C ARG A 74 -15.29 -1.92 -11.14
N GLY A 75 -14.47 -2.93 -11.42
CA GLY A 75 -13.48 -2.92 -12.49
C GLY A 75 -13.76 -4.07 -13.47
N LEU A 76 -14.93 -4.09 -14.11
CA LEU A 76 -15.14 -4.82 -15.37
C LEU A 76 -14.23 -4.13 -16.41
N ASP A 77 -13.38 -4.73 -17.23
CA ASP A 77 -13.30 -6.08 -17.77
C ASP A 77 -11.86 -6.30 -18.29
N SER A 78 -11.26 -7.45 -17.98
CA SER A 78 -10.46 -8.21 -18.95
C SER A 78 -10.08 -9.56 -18.35
N ASP A 79 -10.87 -10.52 -18.79
CA ASP A 79 -10.52 -11.92 -19.02
C ASP A 79 -11.02 -12.95 -18.00
N LEU A 80 -12.28 -13.34 -18.25
CA LEU A 80 -12.82 -14.65 -17.92
C LEU A 80 -12.04 -15.75 -18.66
N THR A 81 -10.94 -16.24 -18.09
CA THR A 81 -10.50 -17.61 -18.39
C THR A 81 -9.83 -18.30 -17.20
N ARG A 82 -10.46 -19.42 -16.80
CA ARG A 82 -9.82 -20.57 -16.13
C ARG A 82 -9.30 -20.35 -14.70
N GLY A 83 -10.18 -20.69 -13.76
CA GLY A 83 -10.01 -21.93 -13.01
C GLY A 83 -8.88 -22.01 -11.98
N ARG A 84 -9.29 -22.52 -10.82
CA ARG A 84 -8.47 -23.06 -9.73
C ARG A 84 -7.76 -22.01 -8.88
N GLY A 85 -8.02 -22.15 -7.57
CA GLY A 85 -7.49 -21.30 -6.51
C GLY A 85 -6.00 -21.04 -6.67
N ARG A 86 -5.60 -19.81 -6.35
CA ARG A 86 -4.19 -19.43 -6.35
C ARG A 86 -3.85 -18.91 -4.97
N ALA A 87 -3.26 -19.83 -4.24
CA ALA A 87 -2.45 -19.66 -3.05
C ALA A 87 -1.77 -18.29 -3.00
N ALA A 88 -1.65 -17.75 -1.79
CA ALA A 88 -0.77 -16.64 -1.44
C ALA A 88 0.52 -16.74 -2.27
N ALA A 89 0.69 -15.81 -3.20
CA ALA A 89 1.68 -15.91 -4.26
C ALA A 89 3.08 -15.71 -3.67
N TRP A 90 3.67 -16.79 -3.18
CA TRP A 90 5.07 -16.91 -2.80
C TRP A 90 5.94 -16.47 -3.99
N LYS A 91 6.74 -15.41 -3.83
CA LYS A 91 7.71 -14.99 -4.85
C LYS A 91 9.04 -15.70 -4.62
N SER A 92 9.78 -15.93 -5.70
CA SER A 92 11.13 -16.49 -5.60
C SER A 92 12.01 -15.62 -4.69
N GLY A 93 12.64 -16.25 -3.71
CA GLY A 93 13.49 -15.57 -2.73
C GLY A 93 12.76 -15.03 -1.49
N ASP A 94 11.42 -15.05 -1.46
CA ASP A 94 10.67 -14.80 -0.22
C ASP A 94 11.08 -15.85 0.83
N TRP A 95 11.03 -15.46 2.10
CA TRP A 95 11.49 -16.30 3.20
C TRP A 95 10.58 -16.17 4.43
N ILE A 96 10.38 -17.29 5.13
CA ILE A 96 9.72 -17.29 6.44
C ILE A 96 10.78 -17.01 7.50
N CYS A 97 10.47 -16.12 8.43
CA CYS A 97 11.31 -15.92 9.60
C CYS A 97 11.31 -17.18 10.48
N THR A 98 12.46 -17.84 10.58
CA THR A 98 12.66 -19.08 11.36
C THR A 98 12.89 -18.83 12.85
N ARG A 99 12.84 -17.56 13.30
CA ARG A 99 12.92 -17.25 14.74
C ARG A 99 11.72 -17.88 15.44
N TYR A 100 11.99 -18.56 16.55
CA TYR A 100 10.96 -19.18 17.39
C TYR A 100 9.80 -18.20 17.63
N ALA A 101 8.58 -18.68 17.36
CA ALA A 101 7.32 -17.92 17.47
C ALA A 101 7.11 -16.73 16.51
N CYS A 102 7.99 -16.48 15.53
CA CYS A 102 7.78 -15.42 14.54
C CYS A 102 7.02 -15.91 13.30
N ASN A 103 7.58 -16.87 12.55
CA ASN A 103 6.98 -17.51 11.36
C ASN A 103 6.40 -16.54 10.31
N GLU A 104 6.87 -15.30 10.31
CA GLU A 104 6.30 -14.25 9.48
C GLU A 104 6.92 -14.28 8.07
N HIS A 105 6.09 -14.06 7.05
CA HIS A 105 6.53 -13.99 5.66
C HIS A 105 7.27 -12.69 5.37
N ASN A 106 8.44 -12.78 4.74
CA ASN A 106 9.24 -11.64 4.34
C ASN A 106 9.51 -11.71 2.84
N PHE A 107 9.41 -10.55 2.19
CA PHE A 107 9.73 -10.43 0.77
C PHE A 107 11.22 -10.66 0.52
N ALA A 108 11.55 -11.18 -0.67
CA ALA A 108 12.91 -11.48 -1.09
C ALA A 108 13.92 -10.32 -0.94
N SER A 109 13.44 -9.08 -1.06
CA SER A 109 14.27 -7.88 -0.93
C SER A 109 14.65 -7.54 0.52
N ARG A 110 14.01 -8.17 1.51
CA ARG A 110 14.29 -7.91 2.92
C ARG A 110 15.41 -8.80 3.43
N MET A 111 16.40 -8.15 4.05
CA MET A 111 17.50 -8.82 4.74
C MET A 111 17.23 -9.03 6.23
N GLU A 112 16.14 -8.48 6.74
CA GLU A 112 15.70 -8.61 8.13
C GLU A 112 14.18 -8.81 8.17
N CYS A 113 13.70 -9.53 9.18
CA CYS A 113 12.29 -9.79 9.35
C CYS A 113 11.55 -8.50 9.69
N PHE A 114 10.46 -8.17 8.98
CA PHE A 114 9.73 -6.93 9.22
C PHE A 114 9.08 -6.84 10.62
N ARG A 115 8.86 -8.00 11.25
CA ARG A 115 8.19 -8.10 12.55
C ARG A 115 9.17 -8.06 13.72
N CYS A 116 10.27 -8.79 13.63
CA CYS A 116 11.18 -9.01 14.75
C CYS A 116 12.63 -8.59 14.49
N ASN A 117 12.90 -8.01 13.30
CA ASN A 117 14.22 -7.58 12.82
C ASN A 117 15.29 -8.68 12.82
N ALA A 118 14.90 -9.96 12.94
CA ALA A 118 15.86 -11.06 12.85
C ALA A 118 16.46 -11.10 11.45
N PRO A 119 17.79 -11.28 11.30
CA PRO A 119 18.43 -11.34 10.00
C PRO A 119 17.89 -12.52 9.19
N ARG A 120 17.83 -12.34 7.88
CA ARG A 120 17.57 -13.43 6.94
C ARG A 120 18.71 -14.43 7.07
N GLN A 121 18.37 -15.67 7.37
CA GLN A 121 19.34 -16.77 7.27
C GLN A 121 19.55 -17.03 5.78
N THR A 122 20.51 -16.36 5.18
CA THR A 122 21.12 -16.84 3.95
C THR A 122 21.86 -18.11 4.34
N THR A 123 21.50 -19.24 3.75
CA THR A 123 22.30 -20.47 3.87
C THR A 123 23.67 -20.18 3.26
N ASP A 124 24.55 -19.61 4.07
CA ASP A 124 25.98 -19.62 3.83
C ASP A 124 26.41 -21.02 4.23
N ASN A 125 26.35 -21.93 3.26
CA ASN A 125 26.93 -23.25 3.39
C ASN A 125 28.46 -23.11 3.27
N SER A 126 29.05 -22.43 4.24
CA SER A 126 30.49 -22.35 4.50
C SER A 126 30.80 -23.14 5.78
N PHE A 127 30.44 -24.42 5.75
CA PHE A 127 31.12 -25.43 6.55
C PHE A 127 31.54 -26.56 5.61
N PHE A 128 32.86 -26.68 5.50
CA PHE A 128 33.70 -27.60 4.72
C PHE A 128 34.03 -27.17 3.28
#